data_AF-A0A7I8DAZ0-F1
#
_entry.id   AF-A0A7I8DAZ0-F1
#
_cell.length_a   1.000
_cell.length_b   1.000
_cell.length_c   1.000
_cell.angle_alpha   90.00
_cell.angle_beta   90.00
_cell.angle_gamma   90.00
#
_symmetry.space_group_name_H-M   'P 1'
#
loop_
_entity.id
_entity.type
_entity.pdbx_description
1 polymer ?
#
loop_
_entity_poly.entity_id
_entity_poly.type
_entity_poly.pdbx_seq_one_letter_code
_entity_poly.pdbx_strand_id
1 'polypeptide(L)'
;MQLQRALTPTRKADFLAELTQTVSGLLLVGFLWTHMIFVAAIILGVEAFNKLAHFMEQFKLLDLAVIFIILTVAAHAGAVLRRIPSRWQEQKIVWKHAKTIKHRDTWSWLFQAVTGSAMLLLIIIHVVVVVYAGIDAKLSADRVHSWMLWFYAVLLLLAEYHASVGLYRTFVKWGFVKRHSLKKVLTVVTVCTVGLGLVSLGVFYSLGGSL
;
A
#
# COMPACT_ATOMS: atom_id res chain seq x y z
N MET A 1 -41.23 -0.01 -9.94
CA MET A 1 -40.71 -1.10 -9.08
C MET A 1 -39.49 -1.82 -9.65
N GLN A 2 -39.45 -2.22 -10.94
CA GLN A 2 -38.28 -2.93 -11.49
C GLN A 2 -36.99 -2.08 -11.50
N LEU A 3 -37.09 -0.79 -11.85
CA LEU A 3 -35.95 0.14 -11.81
C LEU A 3 -35.38 0.31 -10.40
N GLN A 4 -36.26 0.41 -9.39
CA GLN A 4 -35.87 0.55 -7.99
C GLN A 4 -35.20 -0.73 -7.46
N ARG A 5 -35.68 -1.91 -7.88
CA ARG A 5 -35.07 -3.21 -7.55
C ARG A 5 -33.70 -3.42 -8.21
N ALA A 6 -33.50 -2.88 -9.42
CA ALA A 6 -32.22 -2.90 -10.12
C ALA A 6 -31.20 -1.92 -9.52
N LEU A 7 -31.67 -0.81 -8.93
CA LEU A 7 -30.83 0.24 -8.34
C LEU A 7 -30.54 0.03 -6.85
N THR A 8 -31.34 -0.77 -6.13
CA THR A 8 -31.07 -1.12 -4.73
C THR A 8 -30.01 -2.21 -4.63
N PRO A 9 -28.87 -1.96 -3.97
CA PRO A 9 -27.87 -2.98 -3.70
C PRO A 9 -28.52 -4.16 -2.98
N THR A 10 -28.24 -5.38 -3.46
CA THR A 10 -28.70 -6.59 -2.78
C THR A 10 -27.75 -6.90 -1.62
N ARG A 11 -28.25 -7.54 -0.55
CA ARG A 11 -27.41 -8.02 0.56
C ARG A 11 -26.21 -8.86 0.09
N LYS A 12 -26.39 -9.62 -1.00
CA LYS A 12 -25.32 -10.40 -1.63
C LYS A 12 -24.24 -9.51 -2.26
N ALA A 13 -24.64 -8.47 -2.99
CA ALA A 13 -23.70 -7.51 -3.57
C ALA A 13 -22.90 -6.76 -2.49
N ASP A 14 -23.55 -6.34 -1.40
CA ASP A 14 -22.87 -5.70 -0.27
C ASP A 14 -21.85 -6.61 0.40
N PHE A 15 -22.23 -7.88 0.60
CA PHE A 15 -21.32 -8.90 1.15
C PHE A 15 -20.14 -9.16 0.23
N LEU A 16 -20.37 -9.32 -1.08
CA LEU A 16 -19.30 -9.52 -2.06
C LEU A 16 -18.34 -8.32 -2.09
N ALA A 17 -18.85 -7.09 -2.08
CA ALA A 17 -18.01 -5.90 -2.02
C ALA A 17 -17.19 -5.84 -0.72
N GLU A 18 -17.75 -6.26 0.41
CA GLU A 18 -17.03 -6.32 1.69
C GLU A 18 -15.93 -7.39 1.69
N LEU A 19 -16.21 -8.54 1.09
CA LEU A 19 -15.25 -9.63 0.93
C LEU A 19 -14.13 -9.22 -0.02
N THR A 20 -14.47 -8.68 -1.20
CA THR A 20 -13.50 -8.18 -2.19
C THR A 20 -12.59 -7.14 -1.56
N GLN A 21 -13.14 -6.14 -0.84
CA GLN A 21 -12.34 -5.14 -0.13
C GLN A 21 -11.37 -5.79 0.88
N THR A 22 -11.85 -6.76 1.65
CA THR A 22 -11.04 -7.43 2.68
C THR A 22 -9.92 -8.26 2.06
N VAL A 23 -10.26 -9.15 1.11
CA VAL A 23 -9.31 -10.08 0.49
C VAL A 23 -8.27 -9.32 -0.32
N SER A 24 -8.69 -8.38 -1.18
CA SER A 24 -7.75 -7.55 -1.94
C SER A 24 -6.84 -6.71 -1.03
N GLY A 25 -7.37 -6.18 0.08
CA GLY A 25 -6.55 -5.45 1.06
C GLY A 25 -5.48 -6.32 1.69
N LEU A 26 -5.82 -7.55 2.09
CA LEU A 26 -4.85 -8.51 2.64
C LEU A 26 -3.81 -8.94 1.61
N LEU A 27 -4.22 -9.16 0.36
CA LEU A 27 -3.32 -9.46 -0.76
C LEU A 27 -2.32 -8.32 -1.02
N LEU A 28 -2.77 -7.07 -0.99
CA LEU A 28 -1.90 -5.90 -1.15
C LEU A 28 -0.91 -5.74 0.00
N VAL A 29 -1.33 -6.02 1.24
CA VAL A 29 -0.41 -6.03 2.40
C VAL A 29 0.65 -7.12 2.23
N GLY A 30 0.25 -8.33 1.83
CA GLY A 30 1.18 -9.43 1.57
C GLY A 30 2.19 -9.10 0.46
N PHE A 31 1.71 -8.47 -0.62
CA PHE A 31 2.58 -7.96 -1.69
C PHE A 31 3.55 -6.90 -1.17
N LEU A 32 3.06 -5.88 -0.45
CA LEU A 32 3.88 -4.80 0.09
C LEU A 32 5.01 -5.37 0.95
N TRP A 33 4.72 -6.27 1.89
CA TRP A 33 5.74 -6.82 2.77
C TRP A 33 6.73 -7.74 2.04
N THR A 34 6.26 -8.54 1.09
CA THR A 34 7.15 -9.33 0.23
C THR A 34 8.07 -8.41 -0.57
N HIS A 35 7.51 -7.35 -1.14
CA HIS A 35 8.25 -6.32 -1.86
C HIS A 35 9.30 -5.64 -0.97
N MET A 36 8.96 -5.27 0.27
CA MET A 36 9.91 -4.67 1.21
C MET A 36 11.09 -5.60 1.50
N ILE A 37 10.85 -6.90 1.64
CA ILE A 37 11.90 -7.91 1.85
C ILE A 37 12.80 -8.02 0.60
N PHE A 38 12.21 -8.01 -0.59
CA PHE A 38 12.96 -8.15 -1.85
C PHE A 38 13.84 -6.93 -2.09
N VAL A 39 13.31 -5.72 -1.86
CA VAL A 39 14.09 -4.48 -1.98
C VAL A 39 15.21 -4.43 -0.93
N ALA A 40 14.94 -4.93 0.28
CA ALA A 40 15.93 -4.99 1.35
C ALA A 40 17.08 -5.98 1.12
N ALA A 41 17.02 -6.83 0.10
CA ALA A 41 18.13 -7.68 -0.29
C ALA A 41 19.42 -6.89 -0.58
N ILE A 42 19.31 -5.60 -0.94
CA ILE A 42 20.48 -4.72 -1.12
C ILE A 42 21.31 -4.55 0.14
N ILE A 43 20.70 -4.69 1.32
CA ILE A 43 21.40 -4.62 2.61
C ILE A 43 22.38 -5.79 2.76
N LEU A 44 22.12 -6.91 2.09
CA LEU A 44 23.01 -8.07 2.04
C LEU A 44 24.14 -7.92 1.00
N GLY A 45 24.09 -6.88 0.17
CA GLY A 45 25.09 -6.56 -0.84
C GLY A 45 24.52 -6.49 -2.27
N VAL A 46 25.28 -5.82 -3.14
CA VAL A 46 24.97 -5.61 -4.56
C VAL A 46 24.76 -6.93 -5.30
N GLU A 47 25.61 -7.92 -5.03
CA GLU A 47 25.52 -9.24 -5.67
C GLU A 47 24.23 -9.98 -5.28
N ALA A 48 23.82 -9.93 -4.02
CA ALA A 48 22.58 -10.55 -3.55
C ALA A 48 21.35 -9.92 -4.21
N PHE A 49 21.31 -8.59 -4.27
CA PHE A 49 20.23 -7.86 -4.95
C PHE A 49 20.17 -8.18 -6.45
N ASN A 50 21.31 -8.15 -7.14
CA ASN A 50 21.37 -8.43 -8.57
C ASN A 50 21.01 -9.89 -8.90
N LYS A 51 21.41 -10.86 -8.06
CA LYS A 51 20.98 -12.26 -8.19
C LYS A 51 19.46 -12.39 -8.06
N LEU A 52 18.85 -11.71 -7.08
CA LEU A 52 17.40 -11.70 -6.92
C LEU A 52 16.70 -11.03 -8.11
N ALA A 53 17.23 -9.89 -8.58
CA ALA A 53 16.69 -9.18 -9.73
C ALA A 53 16.73 -10.04 -11.01
N HIS A 54 17.86 -10.72 -11.25
CA HIS A 54 18.00 -11.63 -12.38
C HIS A 54 17.06 -12.84 -12.27
N PHE A 55 16.90 -13.41 -11.07
CA PHE A 55 15.90 -14.45 -10.82
C PHE A 55 14.48 -13.95 -11.15
N MET A 56 14.12 -12.74 -10.71
CA MET A 56 12.82 -12.14 -11.03
C MET A 56 12.63 -11.93 -12.53
N GLU A 57 13.67 -11.53 -13.26
CA GLU A 57 13.63 -11.37 -14.70
C GLU A 57 13.47 -12.71 -15.43
N GLN A 58 14.26 -13.72 -15.05
CA GLN A 58 14.22 -15.06 -15.63
C GLN A 58 12.82 -15.69 -15.53
N PHE A 59 12.17 -15.53 -14.37
CA PHE A 59 10.83 -16.06 -14.12
C PHE A 59 9.69 -15.08 -14.42
N LYS A 60 9.98 -13.93 -15.05
CA LYS A 60 9.00 -12.88 -15.39
C LYS A 60 8.14 -12.45 -14.19
N LEU A 61 8.74 -12.44 -13.01
CA LEU A 61 8.06 -12.08 -11.76
C LEU A 61 7.69 -10.59 -11.72
N LEU A 62 8.43 -9.73 -12.42
CA LEU A 62 8.05 -8.32 -12.59
C LEU A 62 6.71 -8.20 -13.34
N ASP A 63 6.57 -8.85 -14.50
CA ASP A 63 5.35 -8.80 -15.30
C ASP A 63 4.16 -9.38 -14.52
N LEU A 64 4.38 -10.51 -13.83
CA LEU A 64 3.38 -11.10 -12.95
C LEU A 64 2.98 -10.17 -11.81
N ALA A 65 3.95 -9.52 -11.16
CA ALA A 65 3.70 -8.54 -10.10
C ALA A 65 2.90 -7.33 -10.61
N VAL A 66 3.19 -6.84 -11.81
CA VAL A 66 2.45 -5.73 -12.43
C VAL A 66 1.00 -6.11 -12.69
N ILE A 67 0.75 -7.27 -13.31
CA ILE A 67 -0.61 -7.77 -13.56
C ILE A 67 -1.36 -7.96 -12.24
N PHE A 68 -0.71 -8.59 -11.25
CA PHE A 68 -1.26 -8.80 -9.93
C PHE A 68 -1.64 -7.47 -9.25
N ILE A 69 -0.78 -6.46 -9.30
CA ILE A 69 -1.02 -5.15 -8.69
C ILE A 69 -2.16 -4.43 -9.39
N ILE A 70 -2.20 -4.41 -10.73
CA ILE A 70 -3.28 -3.77 -11.48
C ILE A 70 -4.63 -4.37 -11.09
N LEU A 71 -4.76 -5.71 -11.13
CA LEU A 71 -6.01 -6.39 -10.81
C LEU A 71 -6.41 -6.20 -9.35
N THR A 72 -5.47 -6.33 -8.42
CA THR A 72 -5.76 -6.27 -6.99
C THR A 72 -6.04 -4.85 -6.53
N VAL A 73 -5.30 -3.84 -7.01
CA VAL A 73 -5.57 -2.42 -6.72
C VAL A 73 -6.90 -2.01 -7.33
N ALA A 74 -7.22 -2.40 -8.56
CA ALA A 74 -8.52 -2.10 -9.18
C ALA A 74 -9.68 -2.70 -8.37
N ALA A 75 -9.57 -3.98 -7.97
CA ALA A 75 -10.57 -4.63 -7.13
C ALA A 75 -10.70 -3.95 -5.76
N HIS A 76 -9.57 -3.62 -5.13
CA HIS A 76 -9.55 -2.96 -3.82
C HIS A 76 -10.17 -1.57 -3.87
N ALA A 77 -9.70 -0.73 -4.78
CA ALA A 77 -10.18 0.64 -4.95
C ALA A 77 -11.67 0.64 -5.32
N GLY A 78 -12.08 -0.18 -6.29
CA GLY A 78 -13.49 -0.29 -6.69
C GLY A 78 -14.40 -0.67 -5.51
N ALA A 79 -13.98 -1.60 -4.66
CA ALA A 79 -14.76 -2.03 -3.50
C ALA A 79 -14.75 -1.00 -2.35
N VAL A 80 -13.67 -0.23 -2.19
CA VAL A 80 -13.51 0.78 -1.13
C VAL A 80 -14.14 2.12 -1.47
N LEU A 81 -14.17 2.52 -2.76
CA LEU A 81 -14.66 3.84 -3.18
C LEU A 81 -16.10 4.14 -2.72
N ARG A 82 -16.96 3.12 -2.62
CA ARG A 82 -18.33 3.25 -2.07
C ARG A 82 -18.37 3.72 -0.60
N ARG A 83 -17.27 3.62 0.13
CA ARG A 83 -17.13 4.02 1.54
C ARG A 83 -16.64 5.47 1.69
N ILE A 84 -16.14 6.08 0.61
CA ILE A 84 -15.57 7.42 0.64
C ILE A 84 -16.66 8.41 0.17
N PRO A 85 -16.98 9.45 0.98
CA PRO A 85 -17.94 10.46 0.56
C PRO A 85 -17.45 11.18 -0.70
N SER A 86 -18.23 11.10 -1.79
CA SER A 86 -17.86 11.68 -3.08
C SER A 86 -18.19 13.16 -3.19
N ARG A 87 -19.15 13.64 -2.40
CA ARG A 87 -19.57 15.04 -2.41
C ARG A 87 -18.80 15.87 -1.39
N TRP A 88 -18.36 17.05 -1.81
CA TRP A 88 -17.66 18.00 -0.95
C TRP A 88 -18.40 18.34 0.35
N GLN A 89 -19.73 18.46 0.28
CA GLN A 89 -20.57 18.72 1.46
C GLN A 89 -20.50 17.56 2.47
N GLU A 90 -20.54 16.31 2.00
CA GLU A 90 -20.43 15.13 2.86
C GLU A 90 -19.03 15.03 3.49
N GLN A 91 -17.97 15.31 2.72
CA GLN A 91 -16.60 15.35 3.24
C GLN A 91 -16.45 16.39 4.35
N LYS A 92 -17.04 17.59 4.18
CA LYS A 92 -17.08 18.63 5.24
C LYS A 92 -17.79 18.16 6.49
N ILE A 93 -18.91 17.45 6.35
CA ILE A 93 -19.68 16.91 7.48
C ILE A 93 -18.84 15.89 8.24
N VAL A 94 -18.23 14.93 7.54
CA VAL A 94 -17.38 13.90 8.18
C VAL A 94 -16.19 14.55 8.89
N TRP A 95 -15.55 15.54 8.28
CA TRP A 95 -14.44 16.27 8.88
C TRP A 95 -14.85 17.03 10.15
N LYS A 96 -15.97 17.77 10.10
CA LYS A 96 -16.52 18.47 11.27
C LYS A 96 -16.85 17.47 12.39
N HIS A 97 -17.46 16.34 12.05
CA HIS A 97 -17.80 15.30 13.01
C HIS A 97 -16.55 14.71 13.67
N ALA A 98 -15.51 14.39 12.90
CA ALA A 98 -14.23 13.88 13.41
C ALA A 98 -13.55 14.87 14.37
N LYS A 99 -13.62 16.18 14.08
CA LYS A 99 -13.15 17.24 14.98
C LYS A 99 -13.93 17.32 16.29
N THR A 100 -15.24 17.09 16.25
CA THR A 100 -16.08 17.09 17.46
C THR A 100 -15.80 15.90 18.36
N ILE A 101 -15.80 14.68 17.82
CA ILE A 101 -15.68 13.45 18.63
C ILE A 101 -14.24 13.17 19.09
N LYS A 102 -13.23 13.73 18.41
CA LYS A 102 -11.78 13.57 18.72
C LYS A 102 -11.34 12.11 18.92
N HIS A 103 -11.99 11.18 18.22
CA HIS A 103 -11.78 9.75 18.36
C HIS A 103 -10.67 9.23 17.43
N ARG A 104 -9.69 8.49 17.97
CA ARG A 104 -8.49 8.07 17.24
C ARG A 104 -8.78 7.19 16.03
N ASP A 105 -9.69 6.21 16.14
CA ASP A 105 -9.99 5.31 15.01
C ASP A 105 -10.77 6.03 13.89
N THR A 106 -11.43 7.15 14.21
CA THR A 106 -12.11 7.99 13.20
C THR A 106 -11.08 8.81 12.42
N TRP A 107 -10.13 9.41 13.12
CA TRP A 107 -9.01 10.10 12.48
C TRP A 107 -8.14 9.16 11.66
N SER A 108 -7.87 7.95 12.16
CA SER A 108 -7.06 6.98 11.42
C SER A 108 -7.75 6.52 10.14
N TRP A 109 -9.09 6.37 10.16
CA TRP A 109 -9.88 6.07 8.97
C TRP A 109 -9.87 7.22 7.96
N LEU A 110 -10.01 8.47 8.41
CA LEU A 110 -9.91 9.64 7.53
C LEU A 110 -8.54 9.72 6.86
N PHE A 111 -7.46 9.54 7.63
CA PHE A 111 -6.11 9.55 7.07
C PHE A 111 -5.87 8.31 6.17
N GLN A 112 -6.51 7.18 6.44
CA GLN A 112 -6.50 6.02 5.54
C GLN A 112 -7.17 6.34 4.19
N ALA A 113 -8.27 7.07 4.18
CA ALA A 113 -8.91 7.51 2.93
C ALA A 113 -7.98 8.44 2.14
N VAL A 114 -7.34 9.42 2.79
CA VAL A 114 -6.39 10.34 2.15
C VAL A 114 -5.18 9.60 1.58
N THR A 115 -4.53 8.75 2.39
CA THR A 115 -3.38 7.95 1.94
C THR A 115 -3.77 7.01 0.80
N GLY A 116 -4.93 6.34 0.87
CA GLY A 116 -5.43 5.47 -0.21
C GLY A 116 -5.64 6.22 -1.53
N SER A 117 -6.23 7.42 -1.47
CA SER A 117 -6.39 8.27 -2.66
C SER A 117 -5.05 8.72 -3.24
N ALA A 118 -4.08 9.12 -2.41
CA ALA A 118 -2.75 9.49 -2.87
C ALA A 118 -2.00 8.30 -3.50
N MET A 119 -2.12 7.12 -2.89
CA MET A 119 -1.47 5.88 -3.34
C MET A 119 -1.90 5.47 -4.76
N LEU A 120 -3.13 5.79 -5.20
CA LEU A 120 -3.55 5.50 -6.58
C LEU A 120 -2.62 6.15 -7.61
N LEU A 121 -2.14 7.37 -7.36
CA LEU A 121 -1.21 8.05 -8.26
C LEU A 121 0.24 7.58 -8.04
N LEU A 122 0.65 7.46 -6.77
CA LEU A 122 2.03 7.10 -6.45
C LEU A 122 2.39 5.68 -6.91
N ILE A 123 1.49 4.71 -6.78
CA ILE A 123 1.72 3.35 -7.27
C ILE A 123 1.91 3.36 -8.80
N ILE A 124 1.09 4.12 -9.54
CA ILE A 124 1.22 4.19 -10.99
C ILE A 124 2.59 4.74 -11.38
N ILE A 125 3.01 5.87 -10.80
CA ILE A 125 4.33 6.46 -11.06
C ILE A 125 5.44 5.45 -10.74
N HIS A 126 5.36 4.80 -9.58
CA HIS A 126 6.35 3.83 -9.15
C HIS A 126 6.46 2.65 -10.12
N VAL A 127 5.32 2.02 -10.46
CA VAL A 127 5.28 0.86 -11.35
C VAL A 127 5.78 1.21 -12.74
N VAL A 128 5.35 2.34 -13.31
CA VAL A 128 5.82 2.80 -14.63
C VAL A 128 7.33 2.99 -14.62
N VAL A 129 7.87 3.71 -13.64
CA VAL A 129 9.32 3.94 -13.55
C VAL A 129 10.09 2.62 -13.45
N VAL A 130 9.65 1.68 -12.60
CA VAL A 130 10.35 0.40 -12.41
C VAL A 130 10.29 -0.48 -13.66
N VAL A 131 9.15 -0.52 -14.35
CA VAL A 131 8.98 -1.31 -15.58
C VAL A 131 9.88 -0.80 -16.70
N TYR A 132 9.95 0.52 -16.90
CA TYR A 132 10.75 1.10 -17.99
C TYR A 132 12.23 1.22 -17.66
N ALA A 133 12.58 1.50 -16.41
CA ALA A 133 13.96 1.71 -15.99
C ALA A 133 14.65 0.43 -15.50
N GLY A 134 13.94 -0.70 -15.40
CA GLY A 134 14.50 -1.99 -15.00
C GLY A 134 14.85 -2.11 -13.52
N ILE A 135 15.25 -3.32 -13.13
CA ILE A 135 15.61 -3.66 -11.75
C ILE A 135 17.03 -4.26 -11.76
N ASP A 136 17.98 -3.49 -11.26
CA ASP A 136 19.26 -3.95 -10.75
C ASP A 136 19.77 -2.92 -9.72
N ALA A 137 20.88 -3.22 -9.04
CA ALA A 137 21.42 -2.36 -8.00
C ALA A 137 21.85 -0.99 -8.53
N LYS A 138 22.49 -0.94 -9.71
CA LYS A 138 22.98 0.29 -10.32
C LYS A 138 21.83 1.18 -10.77
N LEU A 139 20.89 0.64 -11.55
CA LEU A 139 19.69 1.35 -12.02
C LEU A 139 18.85 1.87 -10.84
N SER A 140 18.74 1.08 -9.77
CA SER A 140 18.01 1.50 -8.56
C SER A 140 18.76 2.59 -7.79
N ALA A 141 20.08 2.49 -7.65
CA ALA A 141 20.91 3.51 -7.01
C ALA A 141 20.87 4.85 -7.78
N ASP A 142 21.02 4.79 -9.11
CA ASP A 142 20.95 5.95 -10.00
C ASP A 142 19.58 6.65 -9.87
N ARG A 143 18.49 5.90 -9.79
CA ARG A 143 17.16 6.46 -9.50
C ARG A 143 17.13 7.16 -8.15
N VAL A 144 17.60 6.50 -7.08
CA VAL A 144 17.60 7.07 -5.72
C VAL A 144 18.46 8.34 -5.62
N HIS A 145 19.42 8.57 -6.51
CA HIS A 145 20.16 9.85 -6.59
C HIS A 145 19.41 11.01 -7.23
N SER A 146 18.19 10.78 -7.70
CA SER A 146 17.31 11.82 -8.25
C SER A 146 16.24 12.25 -7.23
N TRP A 147 15.30 13.09 -7.68
CA TRP A 147 14.10 13.44 -6.92
C TRP A 147 13.27 12.22 -6.47
N MET A 148 13.50 11.05 -7.08
CA MET A 148 12.90 9.77 -6.69
C MET A 148 13.19 9.36 -5.23
N LEU A 149 14.27 9.82 -4.59
CA LEU A 149 14.50 9.55 -3.16
C LEU A 149 13.31 9.99 -2.32
N TRP A 150 12.90 11.25 -2.49
CA TRP A 150 11.79 11.83 -1.74
C TRP A 150 10.46 11.19 -2.12
N PHE A 151 10.29 10.87 -3.40
CA PHE A 151 9.14 10.11 -3.87
C PHE A 151 9.03 8.75 -3.16
N TYR A 152 10.10 7.96 -3.09
CA TYR A 152 10.11 6.66 -2.42
C TYR A 152 9.93 6.80 -0.91
N ALA A 153 10.51 7.82 -0.27
CA ALA A 153 10.32 8.07 1.16
C ALA A 153 8.85 8.37 1.49
N VAL A 154 8.18 9.22 0.70
CA VAL A 154 6.75 9.52 0.87
C VAL A 154 5.90 8.27 0.59
N LEU A 155 6.19 7.57 -0.51
CA LEU A 155 5.49 6.34 -0.88
C LEU A 155 5.59 5.28 0.24
N LEU A 156 6.79 5.06 0.78
CA LEU A 156 7.04 4.15 1.90
C LEU A 156 6.16 4.47 3.11
N LEU A 157 6.17 5.73 3.56
CA LEU A 157 5.42 6.14 4.75
C LEU A 157 3.90 6.01 4.55
N LEU A 158 3.40 6.42 3.38
CA LEU A 158 1.97 6.34 3.07
C LEU A 158 1.51 4.90 2.90
N ALA A 159 2.28 4.06 2.19
CA ALA A 159 1.96 2.66 1.97
C ALA A 159 1.93 1.87 3.28
N GLU A 160 2.97 1.99 4.11
CA GLU A 160 3.07 1.28 5.39
C GLU A 160 2.01 1.75 6.39
N TYR A 161 1.74 3.06 6.46
CA TYR A 161 0.63 3.56 7.28
C TYR A 161 -0.71 2.99 6.81
N HIS A 162 -0.99 3.06 5.51
CA HIS A 162 -2.26 2.59 4.94
C HIS A 162 -2.46 1.09 5.18
N ALA A 163 -1.42 0.28 4.94
CA ALA A 163 -1.40 -1.15 5.19
C ALA A 163 -1.63 -1.48 6.67
N SER A 164 -0.88 -0.84 7.57
CA SER A 164 -0.97 -1.08 9.02
C SER A 164 -2.36 -0.77 9.57
N VAL A 165 -2.93 0.39 9.23
CA VAL A 165 -4.27 0.77 9.69
C VAL A 165 -5.35 -0.08 9.02
N GLY A 166 -5.20 -0.41 7.74
CA GLY A 166 -6.10 -1.33 7.04
C GLY A 166 -6.14 -2.71 7.68
N LEU A 167 -4.98 -3.25 8.04
CA LEU A 167 -4.84 -4.55 8.69
C LEU A 167 -5.45 -4.53 10.10
N TYR A 168 -5.17 -3.49 10.89
CA TYR A 168 -5.79 -3.25 12.21
C TYR A 168 -7.32 -3.30 12.11
N ARG A 169 -7.89 -2.50 11.21
CA ARG A 169 -9.35 -2.40 11.03
C ARG A 169 -9.94 -3.71 10.53
N THR A 170 -9.24 -4.42 9.66
CA THR A 170 -9.70 -5.70 9.11
C THR A 170 -9.81 -6.76 10.19
N PHE A 171 -8.76 -6.99 10.97
CA PHE A 171 -8.79 -8.01 12.03
C PHE A 171 -9.76 -7.67 13.16
N VAL A 172 -9.91 -6.39 13.50
CA VAL A 172 -10.91 -5.94 14.49
C VAL A 172 -12.33 -6.13 13.96
N LYS A 173 -12.58 -5.78 12.68
CA LYS A 173 -13.90 -5.89 12.03
C LYS A 173 -14.39 -7.35 11.99
N TRP A 174 -13.50 -8.29 11.70
CA TRP A 174 -13.82 -9.72 11.61
C TRP A 174 -13.69 -10.46 12.95
N GLY A 175 -13.35 -9.76 14.04
CA GLY A 175 -13.32 -10.36 15.39
C GLY A 175 -12.15 -11.31 15.65
N PHE A 176 -11.13 -11.34 14.78
CA PHE A 176 -10.00 -12.27 14.93
C PHE A 176 -9.08 -11.94 16.10
N VAL A 177 -8.95 -10.65 16.49
CA VAL A 177 -7.98 -10.22 17.52
C VAL A 177 -8.54 -9.07 18.38
N LYS A 178 -8.15 -9.01 19.67
CA LYS A 178 -8.45 -7.88 20.56
C LYS A 178 -7.71 -6.60 20.12
N ARG A 179 -8.38 -5.44 20.21
CA ARG A 179 -7.85 -4.14 19.72
C ARG A 179 -6.48 -3.76 20.31
N HIS A 180 -6.30 -3.93 21.62
CA HIS A 180 -5.11 -3.43 22.32
C HIS A 180 -3.83 -4.20 21.96
N SER A 181 -3.90 -5.53 21.85
CA SER A 181 -2.75 -6.34 21.46
C SER A 181 -2.36 -6.10 20.01
N LEU A 182 -3.35 -6.05 19.12
CA LEU A 182 -3.11 -5.86 17.70
C LEU A 182 -2.46 -4.50 17.38
N LYS A 183 -2.87 -3.44 18.06
CA LYS A 183 -2.27 -2.11 17.87
C LYS A 183 -0.78 -2.09 18.20
N LYS A 184 -0.36 -2.77 19.27
CA LYS A 184 1.06 -2.88 19.65
C LYS A 184 1.86 -3.65 18.60
N VAL A 185 1.35 -4.82 18.19
CA VAL A 185 2.00 -5.67 17.18
C VAL A 185 2.16 -4.91 15.86
N LEU A 186 1.10 -4.31 15.35
CA LEU A 186 1.16 -3.59 14.08
C LEU A 186 2.02 -2.34 14.14
N THR A 187 2.10 -1.66 15.29
CA THR A 187 3.06 -0.55 15.46
C THR A 187 4.49 -1.04 15.33
N VAL A 188 4.85 -2.15 15.98
CA VAL A 188 6.19 -2.73 15.90
C VAL A 188 6.49 -3.16 14.47
N VAL A 189 5.58 -3.90 13.83
CA VAL A 189 5.76 -4.35 12.44
C VAL A 189 5.99 -3.16 11.52
N THR A 190 5.17 -2.10 11.60
CA THR A 190 5.30 -0.89 10.79
C THR A 190 6.62 -0.17 11.03
N VAL A 191 7.08 -0.04 12.29
CA VAL A 191 8.37 0.59 12.58
C VAL A 191 9.51 -0.23 11.99
N CYS A 192 9.44 -1.56 12.07
CA CYS A 192 10.44 -2.45 11.47
C CYS A 192 10.45 -2.36 9.94
N THR A 193 9.30 -2.42 9.26
CA THR A 193 9.23 -2.33 7.79
C THR A 193 9.63 -0.95 7.27
N VAL A 194 9.21 0.13 7.93
CA VAL A 194 9.67 1.49 7.60
C VAL A 194 11.18 1.62 7.82
N GLY A 195 11.69 1.15 8.96
CA GLY A 195 13.12 1.15 9.24
C GLY A 195 13.92 0.38 8.17
N LEU A 196 13.46 -0.81 7.81
CA LEU A 196 14.05 -1.61 6.73
C LEU A 196 14.05 -0.87 5.39
N GLY A 197 12.95 -0.21 5.03
CA GLY A 197 12.84 0.58 3.81
C GLY A 197 13.77 1.79 3.80
N LEU A 198 13.86 2.53 4.91
CA LEU A 198 14.76 3.67 5.05
C LEU A 198 16.23 3.26 4.99
N VAL A 199 16.61 2.15 5.63
CA VAL A 199 17.97 1.60 5.52
C VAL A 199 18.26 1.20 4.08
N SER A 200 17.34 0.52 3.40
CA SER A 200 17.50 0.14 1.99
C SER A 200 17.71 1.35 1.08
N LEU A 201 16.90 2.41 1.25
CA LEU A 201 17.07 3.68 0.52
C LEU A 201 18.42 4.33 0.83
N GLY A 202 18.87 4.29 2.09
CA GLY A 202 20.19 4.78 2.50
C GLY A 202 21.33 4.02 1.82
N VAL A 203 21.22 2.70 1.71
CA VAL A 203 22.19 1.87 0.99
C VAL A 203 22.20 2.21 -0.50
N PHE A 204 21.05 2.28 -1.17
CA PHE A 204 20.99 2.69 -2.58
C PHE A 204 21.59 4.08 -2.81
N TYR A 205 21.29 5.02 -1.92
CA TYR A 205 21.87 6.36 -1.98
C TYR A 205 23.39 6.34 -1.75
N SER A 206 23.91 5.47 -0.88
CA SER A 206 25.35 5.34 -0.70
C SER A 206 26.08 4.75 -1.93
N LEU A 207 25.37 4.00 -2.76
CA LEU A 207 25.92 3.30 -3.93
C LEU A 207 25.90 4.14 -5.21
N GLY A 208 25.01 5.13 -5.33
CA GLY A 208 24.91 5.91 -6.57
C GLY A 208 26.15 6.75 -6.84
N GLY A 209 26.59 6.74 -8.10
CA GLY A 209 27.87 7.32 -8.53
C GLY A 209 29.10 6.44 -8.26
N SER A 210 28.96 5.28 -7.61
CA SER A 210 30.06 4.37 -7.27
C SER A 210 29.99 2.98 -7.91
N LEU A 211 28.91 2.68 -8.64
CA LEU A 211 28.63 1.41 -9.34
C LEU A 211 28.76 1.52 -10.87
#